data_AF-Q5E7Y5-F1
#
_entry.id   AF-Q5E7Y5-F1
#
_cell.length_a   1.000
_cell.length_b   1.000
_cell.length_c   1.000
_cell.angle_alpha   90.00
_cell.angle_beta   90.00
_cell.angle_gamma   90.00
#
_symmetry.space_group_name_H-M   'P 1'
#
loop_
_entity.id
_entity.type
_entity.pdbx_description
1 polymer ?
#
loop_
_entity_poly.entity_id
_entity_poly.type
_entity_poly.pdbx_seq_one_letter_code
_entity_poly.pdbx_strand_id
1 'polypeptide(L)'
;MKRQGGFTLIELVVVIVILGILAVTAAPKFLNLQSDARASSLQGLKGAMAGAAGIVYGKAAIDGKETASTETDVDGIATKYGYPMAKDTGIAEAVVGLSEDWSSATSGATILVVGFKSDNATAASIVATNCFVTYGEATTVSSGVSTIVTDTGC
;
A
#
# COMPACT_ATOMS: atom_id res chain seq x y z
N MET A 1 -29.78 -10.33 -55.23
CA MET A 1 -30.06 -9.48 -54.05
C MET A 1 -30.06 -10.39 -52.81
N LYS A 2 -29.07 -10.27 -51.92
CA LYS A 2 -29.03 -11.03 -50.66
C LYS A 2 -30.08 -10.44 -49.71
N ARG A 3 -31.01 -11.25 -49.21
CA ARG A 3 -31.96 -10.83 -48.17
C ARG A 3 -31.18 -10.61 -46.88
N GLN A 4 -31.12 -9.38 -46.40
CA GLN A 4 -30.63 -9.06 -45.07
C GLN A 4 -31.72 -9.47 -44.08
N GLY A 5 -31.45 -10.51 -43.29
CA GLY A 5 -32.35 -10.91 -42.21
C GLY A 5 -32.38 -9.80 -41.16
N GLY A 6 -33.53 -9.14 -41.01
CA GLY A 6 -33.73 -8.19 -39.92
C GLY A 6 -33.80 -8.92 -38.57
N PHE A 7 -33.30 -8.28 -37.52
CA PHE A 7 -33.42 -8.75 -36.15
C PHE A 7 -34.89 -8.70 -35.71
N THR A 8 -35.39 -9.75 -35.06
CA THR A 8 -36.78 -9.77 -34.58
C THR A 8 -36.92 -8.98 -33.27
N LEU A 9 -38.10 -8.41 -33.02
CA LEU A 9 -38.38 -7.73 -31.75
C LEU A 9 -38.21 -8.66 -30.55
N ILE A 10 -38.55 -9.94 -30.69
CA ILE A 10 -38.42 -10.91 -29.61
C ILE A 10 -36.96 -11.23 -29.28
N GLU A 11 -36.07 -11.32 -30.28
CA GLU A 11 -34.63 -11.48 -30.03
C GLU A 11 -34.07 -10.30 -29.24
N LEU A 12 -34.48 -9.07 -29.56
CA LEU A 12 -34.04 -7.89 -28.85
C LEU A 12 -34.51 -7.90 -27.38
N VAL A 13 -35.77 -8.29 -27.14
CA VAL A 13 -36.33 -8.42 -25.78
C VAL A 13 -35.60 -9.50 -24.97
N VAL A 14 -35.33 -10.66 -25.57
CA VAL A 14 -34.62 -11.74 -24.87
C VAL A 14 -33.20 -11.31 -24.48
N VAL A 15 -32.50 -10.60 -25.36
CA VAL A 15 -31.13 -10.11 -25.07
C VAL A 15 -31.12 -9.14 -23.89
N ILE A 16 -32.02 -8.16 -23.84
CA ILE A 16 -32.06 -7.20 -22.72
C ILE A 16 -32.43 -7.88 -21.39
N VAL A 17 -33.28 -8.90 -21.41
CA VAL A 17 -33.64 -9.68 -20.22
C VAL A 17 -32.43 -10.45 -19.70
N ILE A 18 -31.70 -11.14 -20.58
CA ILE A 18 -30.48 -11.88 -20.22
C ILE A 18 -29.43 -10.91 -19.66
N LEU A 19 -29.19 -9.77 -20.33
CA LEU A 19 -28.26 -8.76 -19.84
C LEU A 19 -28.68 -8.19 -18.49
N GLY A 20 -29.98 -8.01 -18.24
CA GLY A 20 -30.52 -7.58 -16.94
C GLY A 20 -30.19 -8.55 -15.81
N ILE A 21 -30.38 -9.85 -16.02
CA ILE A 21 -30.06 -10.90 -15.02
C ILE A 21 -28.56 -10.96 -14.74
N LEU A 22 -27.73 -10.91 -15.80
CA LEU A 22 -26.27 -10.91 -15.66
C LEU A 22 -25.76 -9.67 -14.94
N ALA A 23 -26.32 -8.50 -15.21
CA ALA A 23 -25.91 -7.24 -14.56
C ALA A 23 -26.17 -7.28 -13.04
N VAL A 24 -27.34 -7.75 -12.60
CA VAL A 24 -27.71 -7.80 -11.18
C VAL A 24 -26.83 -8.78 -10.39
N THR A 25 -26.41 -9.89 -11.01
CA THR A 25 -25.55 -10.89 -10.36
C THR A 25 -24.06 -10.52 -10.39
N ALA A 26 -23.60 -9.81 -11.43
CA ALA A 26 -22.21 -9.39 -11.56
C ALA A 26 -21.87 -8.13 -10.74
N ALA A 27 -22.80 -7.16 -10.62
CA ALA A 27 -22.53 -5.88 -9.98
C ALA A 27 -22.07 -5.98 -8.51
N PRO A 28 -22.69 -6.80 -7.62
CA PRO A 28 -22.23 -6.93 -6.24
C PRO A 28 -20.81 -7.49 -6.13
N LYS A 29 -20.46 -8.45 -6.99
CA LYS A 29 -19.11 -9.05 -7.03
C LYS A 29 -18.07 -8.04 -7.51
N PHE A 30 -18.39 -7.24 -8.54
CA PHE A 30 -17.49 -6.20 -9.05
C PHE A 30 -17.17 -5.11 -8.02
N LEU A 31 -18.12 -4.77 -7.13
CA LEU A 31 -17.89 -3.78 -6.07
C LEU A 31 -16.91 -4.28 -5.01
N ASN A 32 -17.03 -5.54 -4.57
CA ASN A 32 -16.14 -6.12 -3.55
C ASN A 32 -14.71 -6.35 -4.06
N LEU A 33 -14.54 -6.68 -5.34
CA LEU A 33 -13.22 -6.93 -5.92
C LEU A 33 -12.26 -5.74 -5.83
N GLN A 34 -12.76 -4.51 -5.83
CA GLN A 34 -11.90 -3.32 -5.70
C GLN A 34 -11.38 -3.14 -4.27
N SER A 35 -12.24 -3.31 -3.27
CA SER A 35 -11.84 -3.26 -1.84
C SER A 35 -10.84 -4.38 -1.53
N ASP A 36 -11.12 -5.62 -1.98
CA ASP A 36 -10.23 -6.77 -1.82
C ASP A 36 -8.86 -6.54 -2.49
N ALA A 37 -8.83 -5.94 -3.68
CA ALA A 37 -7.60 -5.61 -4.38
C ALA A 37 -6.78 -4.54 -3.65
N ARG A 38 -7.44 -3.52 -3.08
CA ARG A 38 -6.78 -2.49 -2.28
C ARG A 38 -6.20 -3.06 -1.00
N ALA A 39 -6.97 -3.84 -0.25
CA ALA A 39 -6.51 -4.51 0.96
C ALA A 39 -5.30 -5.42 0.66
N SER A 40 -5.36 -6.20 -0.43
CA SER A 40 -4.25 -7.05 -0.87
C SER A 40 -2.99 -6.24 -1.23
N SER A 41 -3.15 -5.08 -1.86
CA SER A 41 -2.04 -4.18 -2.19
C SER A 41 -1.38 -3.62 -0.94
N LEU A 42 -2.16 -3.26 0.09
CA LEU A 42 -1.61 -2.83 1.39
C LEU A 42 -0.85 -3.96 2.10
N GLN A 43 -1.33 -5.21 2.01
CA GLN A 43 -0.58 -6.35 2.54
C GLN A 43 0.74 -6.58 1.78
N GLY A 44 0.73 -6.41 0.46
CA GLY A 44 1.94 -6.41 -0.35
C GLY A 44 2.93 -5.32 0.08
N LEU A 45 2.43 -4.09 0.29
CA LEU A 45 3.23 -2.98 0.77
C LEU A 45 3.82 -3.24 2.16
N LYS A 46 3.02 -3.77 3.10
CA LYS A 46 3.52 -4.21 4.41
C LYS A 46 4.69 -5.18 4.29
N GLY A 47 4.56 -6.17 3.41
CA GLY A 47 5.64 -7.12 3.11
C GLY A 47 6.89 -6.44 2.54
N ALA A 48 6.72 -5.51 1.61
CA ALA A 48 7.82 -4.75 1.02
C ALA A 48 8.56 -3.90 2.07
N MET A 49 7.82 -3.20 2.95
CA MET A 49 8.42 -2.41 4.05
C MET A 49 9.17 -3.30 5.04
N ALA A 50 8.59 -4.43 5.44
CA ALA A 50 9.25 -5.38 6.34
C ALA A 50 10.52 -5.98 5.71
N GLY A 51 10.45 -6.33 4.41
CA GLY A 51 11.60 -6.84 3.65
C GLY A 51 12.72 -5.81 3.52
N ALA A 52 12.39 -4.57 3.13
CA ALA A 52 13.34 -3.47 3.04
C ALA A 52 14.02 -3.19 4.39
N ALA A 53 13.25 -3.16 5.47
CA ALA A 53 13.79 -2.98 6.82
C ALA A 53 14.76 -4.11 7.22
N GLY A 54 14.47 -5.37 6.86
CA GLY A 54 15.37 -6.50 7.10
C GLY A 54 16.67 -6.43 6.30
N ILE A 55 16.60 -5.99 5.04
CA ILE A 55 17.79 -5.81 4.18
C ILE A 55 18.68 -4.69 4.73
N VAL A 56 18.08 -3.54 5.08
CA VAL A 56 18.82 -2.41 5.64
C VAL A 56 19.45 -2.77 6.98
N TYR A 57 18.74 -3.50 7.85
CA TYR A 57 19.30 -4.02 9.09
C TYR A 57 20.49 -4.96 8.84
N GLY A 58 20.39 -5.87 7.86
CA GLY A 58 21.51 -6.72 7.48
C GLY A 58 22.75 -5.93 7.05
N LYS A 59 22.57 -4.87 6.26
CA LYS A 59 23.66 -3.95 5.89
C LYS A 59 24.22 -3.21 7.10
N ALA A 60 23.35 -2.70 7.97
CA ALA A 60 23.76 -1.98 9.18
C ALA A 60 24.58 -2.87 10.12
N ALA A 61 24.21 -4.15 10.26
CA ALA A 61 24.95 -5.11 11.06
C ALA A 61 26.33 -5.45 10.50
N ILE A 62 26.46 -5.48 9.16
CA ILE A 62 27.78 -5.65 8.51
C ILE A 62 28.67 -4.42 8.77
N ASP A 63 28.08 -3.23 8.77
CA ASP A 63 28.75 -1.97 9.07
C ASP A 63 29.02 -1.74 10.58
N GLY A 64 28.49 -2.59 11.47
CA GLY A 64 28.60 -2.42 12.92
C GLY A 64 27.77 -1.26 13.50
N LYS A 65 26.69 -0.87 12.80
CA LYS A 65 25.79 0.24 13.15
C LYS A 65 24.43 -0.22 13.70
N GLU A 66 24.23 -1.52 13.87
CA GLU A 66 22.97 -2.13 14.32
C GLU A 66 22.55 -1.74 15.75
N THR A 67 23.50 -1.26 16.56
CA THR A 67 23.23 -0.79 17.93
C THR A 67 23.22 0.73 18.07
N ALA A 68 23.44 1.47 16.98
CA ALA A 68 23.51 2.92 17.01
C ALA A 68 22.15 3.54 17.42
N SER A 69 22.12 4.21 18.57
CA SER A 69 20.91 4.85 19.11
C SER A 69 20.59 6.20 18.50
N THR A 70 21.53 6.75 17.74
CA THR A 70 21.37 7.97 16.94
C THR A 70 21.23 7.60 15.47
N GLU A 71 20.72 8.54 14.70
CA GLU A 71 20.68 8.42 13.25
C GLU A 71 22.07 8.14 12.66
N THR A 72 22.13 7.12 11.79
CA THR A 72 23.31 6.75 11.01
C THR A 72 22.93 6.53 9.55
N ASP A 73 23.86 6.78 8.64
CA ASP A 73 23.69 6.44 7.23
C ASP A 73 24.16 5.01 6.95
N VAL A 74 23.32 4.24 6.26
CA VAL A 74 23.65 2.92 5.71
C VAL A 74 23.23 2.92 4.25
N ASP A 75 24.18 3.15 3.35
CA ASP A 75 23.98 3.13 1.90
C ASP A 75 22.93 4.15 1.44
N GLY A 76 22.98 5.38 1.98
CA GLY A 76 22.02 6.45 1.68
C GLY A 76 20.70 6.34 2.44
N ILE A 77 20.50 5.28 3.25
CA ILE A 77 19.33 5.11 4.09
C ILE A 77 19.62 5.58 5.50
N ALA A 78 18.77 6.48 5.98
CA ALA A 78 18.81 6.98 7.34
C ALA A 78 18.25 5.90 8.29
N THR A 79 19.14 5.39 9.15
CA THR A 79 18.87 4.26 10.06
C THR A 79 19.02 4.65 11.52
N LYS A 80 18.32 3.92 12.40
CA LYS A 80 18.46 3.97 13.86
C LYS A 80 18.25 2.57 14.41
N TYR A 81 19.13 2.14 15.30
CA TYR A 81 19.22 0.75 15.77
C TYR A 81 19.30 -0.25 14.60
N GLY A 82 20.03 0.13 13.55
CA GLY A 82 20.15 -0.66 12.31
C GLY A 82 18.94 -0.67 11.39
N TYR A 83 17.76 -0.21 11.83
CA TYR A 83 16.55 -0.21 11.01
C TYR A 83 16.33 1.15 10.33
N PRO A 84 15.67 1.19 9.15
CA PRO A 84 15.30 2.46 8.53
C PRO A 84 14.40 3.29 9.46
N MET A 85 14.61 4.61 9.50
CA MET A 85 13.73 5.50 10.25
C MET A 85 12.42 5.79 9.51
N ALA A 86 11.42 6.28 10.23
CA ALA A 86 10.08 6.55 9.73
C ALA A 86 9.98 7.91 8.99
N LYS A 87 10.79 8.11 7.95
CA LYS A 87 10.89 9.36 7.19
C LYS A 87 11.30 9.12 5.73
N ASP A 88 11.30 10.20 4.96
CA ASP A 88 11.60 10.17 3.52
C ASP A 88 12.98 9.57 3.21
N THR A 89 14.02 9.98 3.95
CA THR A 89 15.37 9.43 3.79
C THR A 89 15.57 8.06 4.46
N GLY A 90 14.55 7.52 5.12
CA GLY A 90 14.60 6.24 5.83
C GLY A 90 13.87 5.15 5.07
N ILE A 91 12.78 4.63 5.64
CA ILE A 91 12.01 3.54 5.03
C ILE A 91 11.45 3.91 3.65
N ALA A 92 11.15 5.19 3.40
CA ALA A 92 10.57 5.59 2.13
C ALA A 92 11.57 5.49 0.97
N GLU A 93 12.83 5.79 1.22
CA GLU A 93 13.93 5.54 0.27
C GLU A 93 14.26 4.05 0.15
N ALA A 94 14.15 3.30 1.26
CA ALA A 94 14.48 1.87 1.27
C ALA A 94 13.50 1.00 0.48
N VAL A 95 12.26 1.46 0.27
CA VAL A 95 11.23 0.73 -0.48
C VAL A 95 11.15 1.28 -1.90
N VAL A 96 11.57 0.47 -2.86
CA VAL A 96 11.54 0.81 -4.29
C VAL A 96 10.12 1.19 -4.73
N GLY A 97 9.97 2.36 -5.37
CA GLY A 97 8.70 2.83 -5.93
C GLY A 97 7.73 3.43 -4.92
N LEU A 98 8.09 3.56 -3.63
CA LEU A 98 7.16 4.10 -2.63
C LEU A 98 6.74 5.54 -2.94
N SER A 99 7.69 6.39 -3.33
CA SER A 99 7.43 7.80 -3.66
C SER A 99 6.66 8.01 -4.97
N GLU A 100 6.66 7.01 -5.85
CA GLU A 100 5.98 7.05 -7.14
C GLU A 100 4.52 6.62 -6.98
N ASP A 101 4.31 5.39 -6.51
CA ASP A 101 3.01 4.71 -6.50
C ASP A 101 2.17 5.00 -5.25
N TRP A 102 2.80 5.50 -4.17
CA TRP A 102 2.17 5.71 -2.89
C TRP A 102 2.29 7.15 -2.41
N SER A 103 1.45 7.50 -1.44
CA SER A 103 1.55 8.73 -0.68
C SER A 103 1.97 8.40 0.74
N SER A 104 3.09 8.95 1.19
CA SER A 104 3.60 8.79 2.55
C SER A 104 3.66 10.12 3.29
N ALA A 105 3.40 10.09 4.59
CA ALA A 105 3.60 11.25 5.46
C ALA A 105 3.97 10.79 6.86
N THR A 106 4.87 11.53 7.51
CA THR A 106 5.24 11.26 8.90
C THR A 106 4.11 11.71 9.85
N SER A 107 3.75 10.85 10.79
CA SER A 107 2.82 11.10 11.88
C SER A 107 3.60 11.14 13.20
N GLY A 108 3.74 12.33 13.80
CA GLY A 108 4.62 12.51 14.95
C GLY A 108 6.10 12.36 14.59
N ALA A 109 6.89 11.72 15.45
CA ALA A 109 8.35 11.61 15.27
C ALA A 109 8.83 10.25 14.74
N THR A 110 8.07 9.18 14.98
CA THR A 110 8.55 7.80 14.82
C THR A 110 7.63 6.93 13.96
N ILE A 111 6.63 7.54 13.32
CA ILE A 111 5.63 6.82 12.53
C ILE A 111 5.54 7.43 11.14
N LEU A 112 5.57 6.57 10.13
CA LEU A 112 5.25 6.91 8.75
C LEU A 112 3.93 6.24 8.40
N VAL A 113 2.97 7.00 7.89
CA VAL A 113 1.74 6.43 7.30
C VAL A 113 1.86 6.47 5.79
N VAL A 114 1.46 5.38 5.15
CA VAL A 114 1.53 5.21 3.70
C VAL A 114 0.18 4.74 3.19
N GLY A 115 -0.44 5.52 2.31
CA GLY A 115 -1.70 5.18 1.66
C GLY A 115 -1.58 5.25 0.13
N PHE A 116 -2.68 4.93 -0.55
CA PHE A 116 -2.76 5.08 -2.00
C PHE A 116 -2.48 6.52 -2.44
N LYS A 117 -1.92 6.67 -3.65
CA LYS A 117 -1.55 7.96 -4.21
C LYS A 117 -2.69 8.96 -4.16
N SER A 118 -2.40 10.15 -3.63
CA SER A 118 -3.32 11.28 -3.55
C SER A 118 -2.54 12.60 -3.54
N ASP A 119 -3.14 13.64 -4.11
CA ASP A 119 -2.57 14.99 -4.12
C ASP A 119 -2.56 15.60 -2.72
N ASN A 120 -1.47 16.29 -2.37
CA ASN A 120 -1.30 16.98 -1.08
C ASN A 120 -1.53 16.07 0.14
N ALA A 121 -1.12 14.81 0.05
CA ALA A 121 -1.29 13.84 1.13
C ALA A 121 -0.55 14.28 2.40
N THR A 122 -1.32 14.42 3.48
CA THR A 122 -0.84 14.59 4.86
C THR A 122 -1.15 13.34 5.66
N ALA A 123 -0.46 13.15 6.80
CA ALA A 123 -0.73 12.01 7.68
C ALA A 123 -2.21 11.95 8.11
N ALA A 124 -2.82 13.10 8.42
CA ALA A 124 -4.24 13.18 8.76
C ALA A 124 -5.15 12.75 7.60
N SER A 125 -4.86 13.21 6.37
CA SER A 125 -5.66 12.84 5.19
C SER A 125 -5.54 11.35 4.86
N ILE A 126 -4.36 10.75 5.04
CA ILE A 126 -4.13 9.31 4.82
C ILE A 126 -4.90 8.51 5.86
N VAL A 127 -4.76 8.87 7.15
CA VAL A 127 -5.44 8.15 8.25
C VAL A 127 -6.96 8.24 8.13
N ALA A 128 -7.50 9.37 7.68
CA ALA A 128 -8.94 9.56 7.47
C ALA A 128 -9.55 8.56 6.46
N THR A 129 -8.74 7.95 5.58
CA THR A 129 -9.22 6.94 4.62
C THR A 129 -9.50 5.57 5.26
N ASN A 130 -8.92 5.28 6.43
CA ASN A 130 -8.87 3.92 6.99
C ASN A 130 -8.36 2.85 6.01
N CYS A 131 -7.53 3.24 5.02
CA CYS A 131 -6.98 2.38 3.99
C CYS A 131 -5.48 2.71 3.78
N PHE A 132 -4.64 2.30 4.73
CA PHE A 132 -3.21 2.65 4.79
C PHE A 132 -2.37 1.62 5.55
N VAL A 133 -1.05 1.71 5.38
CA VAL A 133 -0.03 1.01 6.17
C VAL A 133 0.66 2.00 7.09
N THR A 134 0.88 1.60 8.34
CA THR A 134 1.69 2.33 9.31
C THR A 134 3.02 1.63 9.48
N TYR A 135 4.11 2.38 9.38
CA TYR A 135 5.46 1.96 9.72
C TYR A 135 5.93 2.71 10.97
N GLY A 136 6.16 1.98 12.06
CA GLY A 136 6.83 2.48 13.25
C GLY A 136 8.30 2.12 13.20
N GLU A 137 9.18 3.11 13.34
CA GLU A 137 10.62 2.86 13.42
C GLU A 137 11.02 2.17 14.72
N ALA A 138 12.22 1.58 14.72
CA ALA A 138 12.81 0.98 15.90
C ALA A 138 13.10 2.04 16.98
N THR A 139 12.62 1.80 18.21
CA THR A 139 12.86 2.69 19.35
C THR A 139 13.94 2.16 20.30
N THR A 140 14.33 0.90 20.15
CA THR A 140 15.41 0.25 20.90
C THR A 140 16.09 -0.81 20.03
N VAL A 141 17.25 -1.30 20.46
CA VAL A 141 17.97 -2.40 19.77
C VAL A 141 17.19 -3.73 19.72
N SER A 142 16.25 -3.95 20.64
CA SER A 142 15.45 -5.18 20.70
C SER A 142 14.05 -5.01 20.11
N SER A 143 13.61 -3.75 19.93
CA SER A 143 12.37 -3.42 19.24
C SER A 143 12.70 -3.16 17.78
N GLY A 144 12.47 -4.17 16.93
CA GLY A 144 12.49 -3.99 15.49
C GLY A 144 11.38 -3.04 15.01
N VAL A 145 11.22 -2.96 13.69
CA VAL A 145 10.19 -2.12 13.08
C VAL A 145 8.79 -2.72 13.26
N SER A 146 7.78 -1.86 13.35
CA SER A 146 6.37 -2.28 13.38
C SER A 146 5.70 -1.91 12.06
N THR A 147 5.04 -2.86 11.41
CA THR A 147 4.25 -2.61 10.19
C THR A 147 2.81 -3.11 10.36
N ILE A 148 1.85 -2.18 10.31
CA ILE A 148 0.43 -2.45 10.59
C ILE A 148 -0.41 -1.98 9.40
N VAL A 149 -1.28 -2.84 8.90
CA VAL A 149 -2.25 -2.50 7.84
C VAL A 149 -3.57 -2.11 8.52
N THR A 150 -4.16 -1.01 8.06
CA THR A 150 -5.54 -0.60 8.37
C THR A 150 -6.29 -0.58 7.04
N ASP A 151 -7.25 -1.48 6.86
CA ASP A 151 -7.97 -1.70 5.59
C ASP A 151 -9.50 -1.59 5.72
N THR A 152 -10.00 -1.14 6.87
CA THR A 152 -11.45 -1.05 7.14
C THR A 152 -12.19 0.00 6.30
N GLY A 153 -11.47 0.91 5.65
CA GLY A 153 -12.00 1.89 4.69
C GLY A 153 -11.53 1.68 3.26
N CYS A 154 -10.90 0.54 2.95
CA CYS A 154 -10.67 0.10 1.59
C CYS A 154 -11.99 -0.44 0.98
#